data_AF-A0A959R218-F1
#
_entry.id   AF-A0A959R218-F1
#
_cell.length_a   1.000
_cell.length_b   1.000
_cell.length_c   1.000
_cell.angle_alpha   90.00
_cell.angle_beta   90.00
_cell.angle_gamma   90.00
#
_symmetry.space_group_name_H-M   'P 1'
#
loop_
_entity.id
_entity.type
_entity.pdbx_description
1 polymer ?
#
loop_
_entity_poly.entity_id
_entity_poly.type
_entity_poly.pdbx_seq_one_letter_code
_entity_poly.pdbx_strand_id
1 'polypeptide(L)'
;FYLQTHSTNPLLSAETVDRGVRTFLDQFPIYDSLFGVTRLQTRLWDQLGRAVNHNPNILLRTQDLPPIYEENSCLYIFSRDIIERKHNRIGDRPYLLEMPAEEAQDIDVELDFRIAEFLFIEREKLQS
;
A
#
# COMPACT_ATOMS: atom_id res chain seq x y z
N PHE A 1 -1.64 17.28 -11.07
CA PHE A 1 -1.08 16.30 -10.13
C PHE A 1 -0.14 15.38 -10.88
N TYR A 2 0.78 14.74 -10.17
CA TYR A 2 1.62 13.65 -10.65
C TYR A 2 1.04 12.34 -10.15
N LEU A 3 1.12 11.31 -10.99
CA LEU A 3 0.92 9.92 -10.61
C LEU A 3 2.25 9.20 -10.83
N GLN A 4 2.73 8.51 -9.81
CA GLN A 4 3.93 7.69 -9.87
C GLN A 4 3.59 6.26 -9.49
N THR A 5 4.15 5.32 -10.24
CA THR A 5 4.15 3.89 -9.96
C THR A 5 5.53 3.32 -10.30
N HIS A 6 5.83 2.11 -9.84
CA HIS A 6 7.10 1.43 -10.05
C HIS A 6 6.92 0.24 -10.98
N SER A 7 7.85 0.03 -11.91
CA SER A 7 7.82 -1.11 -12.83
C SER A 7 8.09 -2.46 -12.16
N THR A 8 8.50 -2.45 -10.89
CA THR A 8 8.77 -3.64 -10.06
C THR A 8 7.51 -4.21 -9.41
N ASN A 9 6.33 -3.60 -9.62
CA ASN A 9 5.03 -4.10 -9.15
C ASN A 9 4.18 -4.64 -10.32
N PRO A 10 4.52 -5.80 -10.91
CA PRO A 10 3.86 -6.29 -12.12
C PRO A 10 2.40 -6.72 -11.90
N LEU A 11 1.98 -6.89 -10.64
CA LEU A 11 0.63 -7.32 -10.29
C LEU A 11 -0.35 -6.15 -10.07
N LEU A 12 0.14 -4.91 -10.07
CA LEU A 12 -0.70 -3.72 -9.96
C LEU A 12 -1.68 -3.65 -11.13
N SER A 13 -2.97 -3.67 -10.83
CA SER A 13 -4.02 -3.64 -11.84
C SER A 13 -4.37 -2.22 -12.30
N ALA A 14 -4.77 -2.09 -13.57
CA ALA A 14 -5.32 -0.85 -14.10
C ALA A 14 -6.56 -0.38 -13.32
N GLU A 15 -7.39 -1.32 -12.84
CA GLU A 15 -8.55 -1.02 -11.99
C GLU A 15 -8.15 -0.35 -10.67
N THR A 16 -7.10 -0.84 -10.01
CA THR A 16 -6.60 -0.23 -8.77
C THR A 16 -6.04 1.17 -9.03
N VAL A 17 -5.33 1.39 -10.14
CA VAL A 17 -4.86 2.73 -10.53
C VAL A 17 -6.03 3.68 -10.76
N ASP A 18 -7.04 3.26 -11.54
CA ASP A 18 -8.24 4.03 -11.82
C ASP A 18 -9.00 4.39 -10.53
N ARG A 19 -9.17 3.41 -9.63
CA ARG A 19 -9.78 3.61 -8.31
C ARG A 19 -8.99 4.64 -7.50
N GLY A 20 -7.67 4.54 -7.48
CA GLY A 20 -6.79 5.49 -6.80
C GLY A 20 -6.94 6.92 -7.31
N VAL A 21 -6.97 7.11 -8.64
CA VAL A 21 -7.17 8.43 -9.27
C VAL A 21 -8.53 9.01 -8.91
N ARG A 22 -9.62 8.25 -9.07
CA ARG A 22 -10.98 8.70 -8.75
C ARG A 22 -11.09 9.08 -7.26
N THR A 23 -10.61 8.21 -6.38
CA THR A 23 -10.63 8.44 -4.93
C THR A 23 -9.90 9.72 -4.54
N PHE A 24 -8.70 9.95 -5.10
CA PHE A 24 -7.96 11.17 -4.83
C PHE A 24 -8.70 12.43 -5.29
N LEU A 25 -9.22 12.41 -6.52
CA LEU A 25 -9.93 13.57 -7.08
C LEU A 25 -11.22 13.88 -6.32
N ASP A 26 -11.98 12.86 -5.92
CA ASP A 26 -13.23 13.01 -5.18
C ASP A 26 -13.01 13.56 -3.76
N GLN A 27 -11.86 13.25 -3.16
CA GLN A 27 -11.52 13.67 -1.81
C GLN A 27 -10.64 14.94 -1.77
N PHE A 28 -10.20 15.45 -2.92
CA PHE A 28 -9.43 16.69 -2.98
C PHE A 28 -10.35 17.91 -2.72
N PRO A 29 -9.96 18.91 -1.90
CA PRO A 29 -8.66 19.11 -1.26
C PRO A 29 -8.60 18.67 0.22
N ILE A 30 -9.47 17.76 0.68
CA ILE A 30 -9.43 17.22 2.05
C ILE A 30 -8.12 16.46 2.26
N TYR A 31 -7.71 15.67 1.28
CA TYR A 31 -6.39 15.06 1.21
C TYR A 31 -5.58 15.73 0.09
N ASP A 32 -4.30 15.95 0.35
CA ASP A 32 -3.39 16.63 -0.58
C ASP A 32 -2.47 15.68 -1.35
N SER A 33 -2.44 14.42 -0.95
CA SER A 33 -1.74 13.32 -1.60
C SER A 33 -2.46 11.99 -1.34
N LEU A 34 -2.13 10.98 -2.12
CA LEU A 34 -2.59 9.59 -1.94
C LEU A 34 -1.41 8.65 -2.15
N PHE A 35 -1.31 7.61 -1.34
CA PHE A 35 -0.35 6.53 -1.57
C PHE A 35 -0.93 5.16 -1.23
N GLY A 36 -0.42 4.13 -1.89
CA GLY A 36 -0.81 2.74 -1.69
C GLY A 36 -0.29 2.16 -0.38
N VAL A 37 -1.14 1.43 0.32
CA VAL A 37 -0.78 0.69 1.53
C VAL A 37 -1.33 -0.73 1.55
N THR A 38 -0.60 -1.62 2.22
CA THR A 38 -1.07 -2.97 2.56
C THR A 38 -1.50 -2.99 4.02
N ARG A 39 -2.72 -3.49 4.28
CA ARG A 39 -3.23 -3.63 5.65
C ARG A 39 -2.60 -4.84 6.34
N LEU A 40 -2.02 -4.60 7.49
CA LEU A 40 -1.44 -5.61 8.37
C LEU A 40 -2.26 -5.75 9.66
N GLN A 41 -2.73 -6.97 9.93
CA GLN A 41 -3.38 -7.35 11.18
C GLN A 41 -2.65 -8.54 11.81
N THR A 42 -1.41 -8.26 12.23
CA THR A 42 -0.53 -9.19 12.97
C THR A 42 -0.06 -8.54 14.27
N ARG A 43 0.59 -9.31 15.15
CA ARG A 43 1.18 -8.77 16.39
C ARG A 43 2.57 -8.23 16.12
N LEU A 44 2.68 -6.91 15.98
CA LEU A 44 3.96 -6.25 15.77
C LEU A 44 4.57 -5.83 17.11
N TRP A 45 5.87 -6.06 17.24
CA TRP A 45 6.70 -5.68 18.38
C TRP A 45 7.90 -4.88 17.87
N ASP A 46 8.32 -3.86 18.61
CA ASP A 46 9.55 -3.13 18.29
C ASP A 46 10.79 -3.82 18.86
N GLN A 47 11.97 -3.28 18.53
CA GLN A 47 13.27 -3.81 18.98
C GLN A 47 13.46 -3.83 20.52
N LEU A 48 12.66 -3.06 21.27
CA LEU A 48 12.69 -3.01 22.73
C LEU A 48 11.68 -4.00 23.34
N GLY A 49 11.00 -4.80 22.53
CA GLY A 49 9.97 -5.73 22.99
C GLY A 49 8.69 -5.02 23.42
N ARG A 50 8.36 -3.86 22.85
CA ARG A 50 7.08 -3.17 23.09
C ARG A 50 6.11 -3.45 21.95
N ALA A 51 4.86 -3.75 22.30
CA ALA A 51 3.82 -4.00 21.31
C ALA A 51 3.48 -2.70 20.57
N VAL A 52 3.43 -2.78 19.23
CA VAL A 52 3.20 -1.62 18.36
C VAL A 52 1.70 -1.36 18.17
N ASN A 53 0.90 -2.42 17.96
CA ASN A 53 -0.52 -2.31 17.60
C ASN A 53 -1.48 -3.09 18.50
N HIS A 54 -0.99 -3.66 19.60
CA HIS A 54 -1.80 -4.51 20.48
C HIS A 54 -1.42 -4.32 21.95
N ASN A 55 -2.30 -4.74 22.85
CA ASN A 55 -2.00 -4.78 24.28
C ASN A 55 -1.57 -6.21 24.67
N PRO A 56 -0.33 -6.44 25.13
CA PRO A 56 0.16 -7.77 25.50
C PRO A 56 -0.64 -8.45 26.61
N ASN A 57 -1.32 -7.66 27.46
CA ASN A 57 -2.13 -8.16 28.57
C ASN A 57 -3.53 -8.62 28.11
N ILE A 58 -3.88 -8.43 26.83
CA ILE A 58 -5.18 -8.80 26.27
C ILE A 58 -4.96 -9.70 25.06
N LEU A 59 -5.34 -10.97 25.18
CA LEU A 59 -5.26 -11.92 24.08
C LEU A 59 -6.46 -11.79 23.14
N LEU A 60 -6.41 -10.80 22.24
CA LEU A 60 -7.33 -10.68 21.12
C LEU A 60 -6.95 -11.63 19.98
N ARG A 61 -7.91 -12.02 19.13
CA ARG A 61 -7.61 -12.70 17.86
C ARG A 61 -7.03 -11.67 16.88
N THR A 62 -6.23 -12.12 15.93
CA THR A 62 -5.48 -11.24 15.02
C THR A 62 -6.39 -10.37 14.16
N GLN A 63 -7.54 -10.90 13.72
CA GLN A 63 -8.56 -10.14 12.97
C GLN A 63 -9.23 -9.02 13.77
N ASP A 64 -9.19 -9.11 15.11
CA ASP A 64 -9.77 -8.13 16.02
C ASP A 64 -8.73 -7.07 16.44
N LEU A 65 -7.47 -7.19 15.99
CA LEU A 65 -6.43 -6.21 16.30
C LEU A 65 -6.62 -4.93 15.48
N PRO A 66 -6.28 -3.75 16.06
CA PRO A 66 -6.13 -2.52 15.30
C PRO A 66 -5.18 -2.73 14.09
N PRO A 67 -5.58 -2.34 12.88
CA PRO A 67 -4.73 -2.47 11.70
C PRO A 67 -3.55 -1.51 11.78
N ILE A 68 -2.42 -1.97 11.24
CA ILE A 68 -1.33 -1.10 10.79
C ILE A 68 -1.27 -1.16 9.27
N TYR A 69 -0.78 -0.09 8.66
CA TYR A 69 -0.65 0.01 7.22
C TYR A 69 0.83 0.11 6.86
N GLU A 70 1.27 -0.78 5.99
CA GLU A 70 2.58 -0.77 5.38
C GLU A 70 2.51 0.01 4.06
N GLU A 71 3.42 0.97 3.85
CA GLU A 71 3.57 1.63 2.56
C GLU A 71 4.08 0.59 1.54
N ASN A 72 3.31 0.33 0.50
CA ASN A 72 3.63 -0.73 -0.48
C ASN A 72 4.30 -0.22 -1.75
N SER A 73 4.56 1.09 -1.82
CA SER A 73 5.22 1.77 -2.94
C SER A 73 4.61 1.58 -4.34
N CYS A 74 3.43 1.00 -4.46
CA CYS A 74 2.85 0.68 -5.77
C CYS A 74 2.27 1.89 -6.50
N LEU A 75 1.69 2.83 -5.74
CA LEU A 75 0.97 3.97 -6.30
C LEU A 75 1.14 5.21 -5.43
N TYR A 76 1.44 6.34 -6.06
CA TYR A 76 1.49 7.66 -5.42
C TYR A 76 0.80 8.70 -6.31
N ILE A 77 0.01 9.59 -5.69
CA ILE A 77 -0.58 10.76 -6.33
C ILE A 77 -0.28 11.99 -5.48
N PHE A 78 0.35 13.01 -6.07
CA PHE A 78 0.79 14.21 -5.35
C PHE A 78 0.92 15.43 -6.27
N SER A 79 1.13 16.61 -5.70
CA SER A 79 1.31 17.86 -6.44
C SER A 79 2.79 18.25 -6.57
N ARG A 80 3.11 19.15 -7.51
CA ARG A 80 4.43 19.76 -7.63
C ARG A 80 4.85 20.47 -6.34
N ASP A 81 3.93 21.22 -5.75
CA ASP A 81 4.14 21.97 -4.51
C ASP A 81 4.62 21.06 -3.36
N ILE A 82 4.09 19.84 -3.27
CA ILE A 82 4.54 18.86 -2.26
C ILE A 82 6.02 18.49 -2.47
N ILE A 83 6.44 18.23 -3.71
CA ILE A 83 7.86 17.92 -4.01
C ILE A 83 8.75 19.11 -3.65
N GLU A 84 8.34 20.32 -4.04
CA GLU A 84 9.13 21.54 -3.87
C GLU A 84 9.28 21.93 -2.39
N ARG A 85 8.22 21.76 -1.59
CA ARG A 85 8.24 22.10 -0.15
C ARG A 85 8.81 21.00 0.73
N LYS A 86 8.51 19.73 0.44
CA LYS A 86 8.81 18.60 1.34
C LYS A 86 9.94 17.70 0.85
N HIS A 87 10.34 17.82 -0.42
CA HIS A 87 11.24 16.86 -1.07
C HIS A 87 10.77 15.41 -0.93
N ASN A 88 9.45 15.22 -0.89
CA ASN A 88 8.79 13.93 -0.70
C ASN A 88 7.52 13.86 -1.56
N ARG A 89 6.93 12.67 -1.67
CA ARG A 89 5.69 12.37 -2.40
C ARG A 89 4.46 12.41 -1.49
N ILE A 90 4.67 12.34 -0.17
CA ILE A 90 3.61 12.34 0.83
C ILE A 90 3.40 13.77 1.36
N GLY A 91 2.17 14.24 1.22
CA GLY A 91 1.70 15.56 1.63
C GLY A 91 1.47 15.70 3.13
N ASP A 92 0.79 16.77 3.53
CA ASP A 92 0.41 17.06 4.92
C ASP A 92 -0.80 16.25 5.39
N ARG A 93 -1.69 15.89 4.46
CA ARG A 93 -2.91 15.11 4.73
C ARG A 93 -3.01 13.99 3.68
N PRO A 94 -2.21 12.93 3.81
CA PRO A 94 -2.24 11.85 2.84
C PRO A 94 -3.46 10.95 3.04
N TYR A 95 -4.05 10.52 1.93
CA TYR A 95 -5.00 9.42 1.90
C TYR A 95 -4.26 8.09 1.74
N LEU A 96 -4.56 7.12 2.60
CA LEU A 96 -4.01 5.76 2.52
C LEU A 96 -4.97 4.91 1.68
N LEU A 97 -4.56 4.57 0.46
CA LEU A 97 -5.31 3.67 -0.40
C LEU A 97 -4.96 2.23 -0.06
N GLU A 98 -5.85 1.54 0.65
CA GLU A 98 -5.69 0.12 0.93
C GLU A 98 -5.75 -0.69 -0.37
N MET A 99 -4.73 -1.53 -0.56
CA MET A 99 -4.57 -2.41 -1.71
C MET A 99 -4.46 -3.87 -1.27
N PRO A 100 -4.93 -4.82 -2.09
CA PRO A 100 -4.70 -6.24 -1.84
C PRO A 100 -3.20 -6.54 -1.77
N ALA A 101 -2.79 -7.37 -0.81
CA ALA A 101 -1.39 -7.77 -0.64
C ALA A 101 -0.82 -8.46 -1.90
N GLU A 102 -1.68 -9.12 -2.67
CA GLU A 102 -1.33 -9.76 -3.95
C GLU A 102 -0.90 -8.74 -5.01
N GLU A 103 -1.54 -7.57 -5.08
CA GLU A 103 -1.14 -6.50 -6.01
C GLU A 103 0.10 -5.74 -5.51
N ALA A 104 0.39 -5.84 -4.21
CA ALA A 104 1.45 -5.13 -3.51
C ALA A 104 2.81 -5.86 -3.52
N GLN A 105 2.98 -6.89 -4.36
CA GLN A 105 4.26 -7.59 -4.47
C GLN A 105 5.29 -6.70 -5.17
N ASP A 106 6.42 -6.46 -4.51
CA ASP A 106 7.59 -5.81 -5.06
C ASP A 106 8.65 -6.86 -5.40
N ILE A 107 9.34 -6.67 -6.53
CA ILE A 107 10.34 -7.62 -7.01
C ILE A 107 11.73 -7.03 -6.78
N ASP A 108 12.38 -7.47 -5.70
CA ASP A 108 13.75 -7.12 -5.38
C ASP A 108 14.73 -8.27 -5.65
N VAL A 109 14.28 -9.51 -5.42
CA VAL A 109 15.09 -10.72 -5.61
C VAL A 109 14.41 -11.77 -6.49
N GLU A 110 15.19 -12.75 -6.94
CA GLU A 110 14.71 -13.85 -7.80
C GLU A 110 13.53 -14.63 -7.19
N LEU A 111 13.48 -14.76 -5.87
CA LEU A 111 12.37 -15.42 -5.19
C LEU A 111 11.05 -14.64 -5.37
N ASP A 112 11.10 -13.31 -5.27
CA ASP A 112 9.94 -12.43 -5.43
C ASP A 112 9.40 -12.53 -6.85
N PHE A 113 10.30 -12.55 -7.84
CA PHE A 113 9.94 -12.74 -9.24
C PHE A 113 9.16 -14.05 -9.44
N ARG A 114 9.66 -15.17 -8.88
CA ARG A 114 8.99 -16.48 -9.00
C ARG A 114 7.63 -16.50 -8.31
N ILE A 115 7.49 -15.82 -7.17
CA ILE A 115 6.21 -15.70 -6.46
C ILE A 115 5.24 -14.85 -7.30
N ALA A 116 5.69 -13.72 -7.83
CA ALA A 116 4.87 -12.84 -8.66
C ALA A 116 4.42 -13.53 -9.95
N GLU A 117 5.32 -14.29 -10.62
CA GLU A 117 4.99 -15.08 -11.80
C GLU A 117 3.94 -16.14 -11.49
N PHE A 118 4.08 -16.87 -10.37
CA PHE A 118 3.08 -17.84 -9.93
C PHE A 118 1.71 -17.19 -9.72
N LEU A 119 1.66 -16.08 -8.98
CA LEU A 119 0.42 -15.34 -8.71
C LEU A 119 -0.23 -14.84 -10.01
N PHE A 120 0.58 -14.34 -10.95
CA PHE A 120 0.12 -13.89 -12.26
C PHE A 120 -0.56 -15.02 -13.04
N ILE A 121 0.08 -16.18 -13.13
CA ILE A 121 -0.44 -17.35 -13.84
C ILE A 121 -1.74 -17.85 -13.19
N GLU A 122 -1.80 -17.94 -11.87
CA GLU A 122 -3.01 -18.39 -11.17
C GLU A 122 -4.19 -17.43 -11.36
N ARG A 123 -3.92 -16.11 -11.42
CA ARG A 123 -4.95 -15.11 -11.71
C ARG A 123 -5.53 -15.27 -13.11
N GLU A 124 -4.70 -15.49 -14.13
CA GLU A 124 -5.16 -15.71 -15.50
C GLU A 124 -6.05 -16.96 -15.62
N LYS A 125 -5.70 -18.05 -14.92
CA LYS A 125 -6.51 -19.28 -14.91
C LYS A 125 -7.89 -19.10 -14.27
N LEU A 126 -8.02 -18.23 -13.27
CA LEU A 126 -9.31 -17.94 -12.64
C LEU A 126 -10.22 -17.07 -13.51
N GLN A 127 -9.64 -16.41 -14.52
CA GLN A 127 -10.36 -15.54 -15.46
C GLN A 127 -10.71 -16.24 -16.79
N SER A 128 -10.16 -17.44 -17.04
CA SER A 128 -10.45 -18.31 -18.19
C SER A 128 -11.57 -19.31 -17.92
#